data_AF-A0A7R9LW43-F1
#
_entry.id   AF-A0A7R9LW43-F1
#
_cell.length_a   1.000
_cell.length_b   1.000
_cell.length_c   1.000
_cell.angle_alpha   90.00
_cell.angle_beta   90.00
_cell.angle_gamma   90.00
#
_symmetry.space_group_name_H-M   'P 1'
#
loop_
_entity.id
_entity.type
_entity.pdbx_description
1 polymer ?
#
loop_
_entity_poly.entity_id
_entity_poly.type
_entity_poly.pdbx_seq_one_letter_code
_entity_poly.pdbx_strand_id
1 'polypeptide(L)'
;MAPLHVRQLVKKGVKVIVQPSNRRAYPLQAYVQAGAVIQEDINEAPVIIGVKQVPIDSLLPNKTYAFFSHTIKAQEANMSLLDAILDRNIRLIDYEKMVDNSQRVVAFGRFAGIAGMIDIMHGLGLRLLALGHHTPFMHIGPAHNYRNSGMAKQAIRDTGYEIALAMMPRSIGPLTFIFTGSGNVSQGAQEIFQELPYEYVDVKDLGKVAQLGQTTKVYG
;
A
#
# COMPACT_ATOMS: atom_id res chain seq x y z
N MET A 1 -2.52 -13.96 0.90
CA MET A 1 -1.49 -14.67 1.69
C MET A 1 -0.20 -14.75 0.89
N ALA A 2 0.97 -14.48 1.49
CA ALA A 2 2.27 -14.55 0.81
C ALA A 2 2.84 -15.99 0.80
N PRO A 3 3.71 -16.36 -0.16
CA PRO A 3 4.31 -17.71 -0.23
C PRO A 3 5.01 -18.17 1.06
N LEU A 4 5.60 -17.24 1.82
CA LEU A 4 6.19 -17.54 3.12
C LEU A 4 5.17 -18.13 4.11
N HIS A 5 3.99 -17.53 4.21
CA HIS A 5 2.92 -17.99 5.12
C HIS A 5 2.34 -19.33 4.65
N VAL A 6 2.22 -19.52 3.32
CA VAL A 6 1.82 -20.80 2.73
C VAL A 6 2.79 -21.90 3.17
N ARG A 7 4.09 -21.67 3.02
CA ARG A 7 5.11 -22.64 3.45
C ARG A 7 5.00 -22.98 4.94
N GLN A 8 4.70 -22.00 5.79
CA GLN A 8 4.51 -22.23 7.23
C GLN A 8 3.29 -23.10 7.52
N LEU A 9 2.18 -22.90 6.81
CA LEU A 9 0.96 -23.71 6.94
C LEU A 9 1.17 -25.13 6.43
N VAL A 10 1.79 -25.28 5.25
CA VAL A 10 2.10 -26.59 4.66
C VAL A 10 3.01 -27.41 5.57
N LYS A 11 4.03 -26.78 6.17
CA LYS A 11 4.90 -27.44 7.17
C LYS A 11 4.15 -27.94 8.41
N LYS A 12 2.99 -27.34 8.73
CA LYS A 12 2.09 -27.77 9.81
C LYS A 12 1.06 -28.81 9.36
N GLY A 13 1.18 -29.35 8.14
CA GLY A 13 0.25 -30.34 7.60
C GLY A 13 -1.03 -29.76 7.01
N VAL A 14 -1.13 -28.43 6.85
CA VAL A 14 -2.31 -27.80 6.26
C VAL A 14 -2.21 -27.83 4.74
N LYS A 15 -3.21 -28.42 4.06
CA LYS A 15 -3.36 -28.31 2.60
C LYS A 15 -3.75 -26.87 2.25
N VAL A 16 -2.90 -26.18 1.48
CA VAL A 16 -3.18 -24.83 1.00
C VAL A 16 -3.44 -24.87 -0.49
N ILE A 17 -4.63 -24.43 -0.88
CA ILE A 17 -5.04 -24.31 -2.28
C ILE A 17 -4.89 -22.85 -2.72
N VAL A 18 -4.32 -22.64 -3.90
CA VAL A 18 -4.10 -21.31 -4.45
C VAL A 18 -4.65 -21.24 -5.87
N GLN A 19 -5.65 -20.37 -6.06
CA GLN A 19 -6.14 -20.06 -7.40
C GLN A 19 -5.04 -19.35 -8.24
N PRO A 20 -4.88 -19.73 -9.53
CA PRO A 20 -4.09 -18.99 -10.50
C PRO A 20 -4.51 -17.51 -10.57
N SER A 21 -3.54 -16.61 -10.75
CA SER A 21 -3.84 -15.19 -10.91
C SER A 21 -2.68 -14.45 -11.59
N ASN A 22 -2.99 -13.74 -12.67
CA ASN A 22 -2.05 -12.89 -13.39
C ASN A 22 -1.90 -11.49 -12.78
N ARG A 23 -2.67 -11.17 -11.74
CA ARG A 23 -2.71 -9.82 -11.12
C ARG A 23 -1.89 -9.71 -9.83
N ARG A 24 -1.33 -10.82 -9.35
CA ARG A 24 -0.71 -10.89 -8.02
C ARG A 24 0.78 -10.52 -8.08
N ALA A 25 1.30 -9.93 -7.01
CA ALA A 25 2.71 -9.53 -6.94
C ALA A 25 3.71 -10.70 -6.88
N TYR A 26 3.27 -11.87 -6.37
CA TYR A 26 4.10 -13.06 -6.28
C TYR A 26 3.87 -13.99 -7.49
N PRO A 27 4.92 -14.49 -8.15
CA PRO A 27 4.73 -15.43 -9.24
C PRO A 27 4.10 -16.74 -8.75
N LEU A 28 3.31 -17.39 -9.61
CA LEU A 28 2.65 -18.66 -9.29
C LEU A 28 3.65 -19.72 -8.80
N GLN A 29 4.84 -19.77 -9.41
CA GLN A 29 5.90 -20.70 -9.06
C GLN A 29 6.36 -20.58 -7.59
N ALA A 30 6.29 -19.39 -7.00
CA ALA A 30 6.66 -19.20 -5.60
C ALA A 30 5.67 -19.93 -4.66
N TYR A 31 4.40 -20.05 -5.05
CA TYR A 31 3.40 -20.82 -4.30
C TYR A 31 3.60 -22.32 -4.46
N VAL A 32 3.93 -22.78 -5.68
CA VAL A 32 4.29 -24.19 -5.94
C VAL A 32 5.47 -24.60 -5.06
N GLN A 33 6.54 -23.80 -5.05
CA GLN A 33 7.72 -24.03 -4.19
C GLN A 33 7.43 -23.91 -2.68
N ALA A 34 6.33 -23.25 -2.31
CA ALA A 34 5.86 -23.20 -0.93
C ALA A 34 5.03 -24.44 -0.54
N GLY A 35 4.73 -25.33 -1.48
CA GLY A 35 3.95 -26.55 -1.28
C GLY A 35 2.43 -26.34 -1.41
N ALA A 36 1.99 -25.24 -2.02
CA ALA A 36 0.57 -25.07 -2.34
C ALA A 36 0.14 -25.97 -3.51
N VAL A 37 -1.12 -26.38 -3.48
CA VAL A 37 -1.81 -26.99 -4.63
C VAL A 37 -2.40 -25.87 -5.49
N ILE A 38 -2.06 -25.84 -6.77
CA ILE A 38 -2.58 -24.86 -7.71
C ILE A 38 -3.79 -25.45 -8.42
N GLN A 39 -4.95 -24.84 -8.25
CA GLN A 39 -6.21 -25.25 -8.90
C GLN A 39 -7.19 -24.08 -8.89
N GLU A 40 -8.04 -24.01 -9.93
CA GLU A 40 -9.08 -22.99 -10.05
C GLU A 40 -10.27 -23.31 -9.11
N ASP A 41 -10.67 -24.58 -9.07
CA ASP A 41 -11.73 -25.05 -8.20
C ASP A 41 -11.26 -25.13 -6.74
N ILE A 42 -11.96 -24.46 -5.85
CA ILE A 42 -11.67 -24.41 -4.41
C ILE A 42 -12.81 -24.98 -3.57
N ASN A 43 -13.77 -25.69 -4.16
CA ASN A 43 -14.93 -26.24 -3.46
C ASN A 43 -14.56 -27.15 -2.29
N GLU A 44 -13.43 -27.87 -2.34
CA GLU A 44 -12.98 -28.69 -1.21
C GLU A 44 -12.53 -27.86 0.00
N ALA A 45 -12.17 -26.59 -0.17
CA ALA A 45 -11.69 -25.75 0.92
C ALA A 45 -12.85 -25.41 1.88
N PRO A 46 -12.72 -25.68 3.19
CA PRO A 46 -13.72 -25.23 4.18
C PRO A 46 -13.52 -23.75 4.57
N VAL A 47 -12.31 -23.23 4.38
CA VAL A 47 -11.93 -21.84 4.71
C VAL A 47 -11.33 -21.19 3.47
N ILE A 48 -11.89 -20.06 3.06
CA ILE A 48 -11.50 -19.30 1.87
C ILE A 48 -11.03 -17.91 2.31
N ILE A 49 -9.85 -17.51 1.85
CA ILE A 49 -9.13 -16.33 2.35
C ILE A 49 -8.80 -15.41 1.18
N GLY A 50 -9.27 -14.17 1.24
CA GLY A 50 -9.06 -13.14 0.22
C GLY A 50 -8.69 -11.80 0.85
N VAL A 51 -8.23 -10.84 0.04
CA VAL A 51 -8.01 -9.46 0.54
C VAL A 51 -9.29 -8.63 0.43
N LYS A 52 -10.02 -8.80 -0.67
CA LYS A 52 -11.24 -8.06 -0.99
C LYS A 52 -12.43 -9.01 -1.08
N GLN A 53 -13.62 -8.43 -1.17
CA GLN A 53 -14.86 -9.16 -1.41
C GLN A 53 -14.79 -9.98 -2.70
N VAL A 54 -15.51 -11.08 -2.69
CA VAL A 54 -15.71 -11.96 -3.85
C VAL A 54 -17.03 -11.55 -4.52
N PRO A 55 -17.16 -11.60 -5.86
CA PRO A 55 -18.45 -11.41 -6.52
C PRO A 55 -19.52 -12.32 -5.91
N ILE A 56 -20.73 -11.79 -5.72
CA ILE A 56 -21.82 -12.51 -5.05
C ILE A 56 -22.07 -13.87 -5.72
N ASP A 57 -22.09 -13.92 -7.05
CA ASP A 57 -22.33 -15.15 -7.81
C ASP A 57 -21.26 -16.22 -7.59
N SER A 58 -20.05 -15.82 -7.20
CA SER A 58 -18.93 -16.73 -6.94
C SER A 58 -18.84 -17.19 -5.47
N LEU A 59 -19.74 -16.75 -4.58
CA LEU A 59 -19.76 -17.21 -3.19
C LEU A 59 -20.19 -18.68 -3.09
N LEU A 60 -19.35 -19.51 -2.48
CA LEU A 60 -19.66 -20.91 -2.23
C LEU A 60 -20.44 -21.05 -0.92
N PRO A 61 -21.60 -21.73 -0.93
CA PRO A 61 -22.42 -21.89 0.27
C PRO A 61 -21.76 -22.79 1.32
N ASN A 62 -22.16 -22.63 2.58
CA ASN A 62 -21.69 -23.44 3.71
C ASN A 62 -20.17 -23.41 3.92
N LYS A 63 -19.52 -22.27 3.61
CA LYS A 63 -18.07 -22.06 3.78
C LYS A 63 -17.77 -21.04 4.87
N THR A 64 -16.51 -21.02 5.30
CA THR A 64 -15.96 -19.90 6.07
C THR A 64 -15.16 -18.99 5.14
N TYR A 65 -15.46 -17.70 5.12
CA TYR A 65 -14.72 -16.70 4.37
C TYR A 65 -14.00 -15.73 5.29
N ALA A 66 -12.80 -15.30 4.92
CA ALA A 66 -12.05 -14.26 5.61
C ALA A 66 -11.52 -13.22 4.61
N PHE A 67 -12.05 -11.99 4.68
CA PHE A 67 -11.67 -10.85 3.84
C PHE A 67 -12.20 -9.54 4.44
N PHE A 68 -11.80 -8.38 3.89
CA PHE A 68 -12.45 -7.10 4.21
C PHE A 68 -13.81 -7.02 3.50
N SER A 69 -14.90 -7.29 4.21
CA SER A 69 -16.24 -7.31 3.60
C SER A 69 -16.78 -5.91 3.34
N HIS A 70 -16.29 -4.92 4.11
CA HIS A 70 -16.79 -3.55 4.06
C HIS A 70 -18.31 -3.48 4.31
N THR A 71 -18.81 -4.28 5.28
CA THR A 71 -20.24 -4.34 5.66
C THR A 71 -20.51 -3.80 7.06
N ILE A 72 -19.52 -3.80 7.96
CA ILE A 72 -19.72 -3.45 9.39
C ILE A 72 -20.17 -2.00 9.65
N LYS A 73 -20.01 -1.10 8.68
CA LYS A 73 -20.46 0.31 8.77
C LYS A 73 -21.71 0.56 7.92
N ALA A 74 -22.44 -0.50 7.57
CA ALA A 74 -23.63 -0.43 6.72
C ALA A 74 -23.38 0.28 5.38
N GLN A 75 -22.25 0.01 4.74
CA GLN A 75 -21.94 0.59 3.43
C GLN A 75 -22.87 0.00 2.37
N GLU A 76 -23.78 0.82 1.85
CA GLU A 76 -24.84 0.45 0.90
C GLU A 76 -24.36 -0.47 -0.23
N ALA A 77 -23.22 -0.13 -0.84
CA ALA A 77 -22.63 -0.87 -1.95
C ALA A 77 -22.29 -2.35 -1.64
N ASN A 78 -22.16 -2.75 -0.37
CA ASN A 78 -21.84 -4.13 0.02
C ASN A 78 -22.96 -4.79 0.84
N MET A 79 -24.12 -4.18 1.01
CA MET A 79 -25.19 -4.81 1.82
C MET A 79 -25.76 -6.06 1.15
N SER A 80 -25.90 -6.06 -0.19
CA SER A 80 -26.30 -7.26 -0.94
C SER A 80 -25.33 -8.44 -0.79
N LEU A 81 -24.04 -8.15 -0.55
CA LEU A 81 -23.06 -9.18 -0.22
C LEU A 81 -23.34 -9.80 1.15
N LEU A 82 -23.74 -8.98 2.13
CA LEU A 82 -24.10 -9.48 3.46
C LEU A 82 -25.35 -10.37 3.39
N ASP A 83 -26.37 -9.96 2.65
CA ASP A 83 -27.58 -10.77 2.44
C ASP A 83 -27.22 -12.12 1.81
N ALA A 84 -26.41 -12.11 0.75
CA ALA A 84 -25.96 -13.36 0.12
C ALA A 84 -25.11 -14.25 1.05
N ILE A 85 -24.31 -13.66 1.95
CA ILE A 85 -23.55 -14.39 2.95
C ILE A 85 -24.49 -15.10 3.93
N LEU A 86 -25.55 -14.43 4.38
CA LEU A 86 -26.55 -15.01 5.28
C LEU A 86 -27.35 -16.12 4.57
N ASP A 87 -27.88 -15.83 3.37
CA ASP A 87 -28.68 -16.77 2.58
C ASP A 87 -27.92 -18.06 2.25
N ARG A 88 -26.61 -17.96 1.99
CA ARG A 88 -25.75 -19.10 1.64
C ARG A 88 -25.16 -19.80 2.86
N ASN A 89 -25.58 -19.44 4.08
CA ASN A 89 -25.06 -19.99 5.33
C ASN A 89 -23.52 -19.91 5.41
N ILE A 90 -22.96 -18.75 5.04
CA ILE A 90 -21.53 -18.49 5.04
C ILE A 90 -21.13 -17.86 6.38
N ARG A 91 -20.08 -18.40 7.00
CA ARG A 91 -19.45 -17.75 8.15
C ARG A 91 -18.42 -16.73 7.68
N LEU A 92 -18.64 -15.46 7.98
CA LEU A 92 -17.72 -14.37 7.63
C LEU A 92 -16.80 -14.00 8.79
N ILE A 93 -15.50 -13.98 8.55
CA ILE A 93 -14.46 -13.43 9.42
C ILE A 93 -13.96 -12.11 8.79
N ASP A 94 -14.49 -10.98 9.26
CA ASP A 94 -14.11 -9.67 8.74
C ASP A 94 -12.78 -9.20 9.34
N TYR A 95 -11.78 -9.00 8.46
CA TYR A 95 -10.46 -8.49 8.85
C TYR A 95 -10.51 -7.12 9.51
N GLU A 96 -11.50 -6.29 9.19
CA GLU A 96 -11.63 -4.96 9.78
C GLU A 96 -11.84 -5.02 11.31
N LYS A 97 -12.42 -6.12 11.82
CA LYS A 97 -12.74 -6.32 13.24
C LYS A 97 -11.83 -7.33 13.93
N MET A 98 -10.78 -7.81 13.27
CA MET A 98 -9.75 -8.63 13.93
C MET A 98 -8.84 -7.75 14.80
N VAL A 99 -8.97 -7.91 16.12
CA VAL A 99 -8.22 -7.16 17.13
C VAL A 99 -7.51 -8.09 18.11
N ASP A 100 -6.35 -7.66 18.59
CA ASP A 100 -5.60 -8.25 19.70
C ASP A 100 -5.29 -7.13 20.69
N ASN A 101 -5.68 -7.27 21.96
CA ASN A 101 -5.55 -6.23 22.99
C ASN A 101 -6.03 -4.84 22.54
N SER A 102 -7.19 -4.79 21.87
CA SER A 102 -7.78 -3.59 21.25
C SER A 102 -7.00 -2.97 20.08
N GLN A 103 -5.90 -3.58 19.63
CA GLN A 103 -5.17 -3.18 18.44
C GLN A 103 -5.56 -4.04 17.24
N ARG A 104 -5.84 -3.40 16.10
CA ARG A 104 -6.19 -4.14 14.87
C ARG A 104 -4.97 -4.88 14.34
N VAL A 105 -5.07 -6.20 14.18
CA VAL A 105 -3.95 -7.05 13.75
C VAL A 105 -3.73 -7.04 12.24
N VAL A 106 -4.77 -6.73 11.45
CA VAL A 106 -4.68 -6.60 10.00
C VAL A 106 -4.80 -5.13 9.60
N ALA A 107 -3.69 -4.51 9.22
CA ALA A 107 -3.70 -3.13 8.75
C ALA A 107 -2.66 -2.89 7.65
N PHE A 108 -3.03 -2.09 6.65
CA PHE A 108 -2.14 -1.69 5.55
C PHE A 108 -1.61 -0.26 5.70
N GLY A 109 -1.92 0.43 6.80
CA GLY A 109 -1.72 1.88 6.94
C GLY A 109 -0.31 2.35 6.60
N ARG A 110 0.72 1.69 7.16
CA ARG A 110 2.12 2.03 6.89
C ARG A 110 2.48 1.94 5.40
N PHE A 111 2.13 0.83 4.75
CA PHE A 111 2.40 0.65 3.32
C PHE A 111 1.56 1.57 2.43
N ALA A 112 0.35 1.96 2.87
CA ALA A 112 -0.44 2.98 2.18
C ALA A 112 0.26 4.35 2.22
N GLY A 113 0.88 4.70 3.36
CA GLY A 113 1.72 5.90 3.48
C GLY A 113 2.95 5.85 2.56
N ILE A 114 3.66 4.72 2.56
CA ILE A 114 4.83 4.51 1.71
C ILE A 114 4.45 4.67 0.22
N ALA A 115 3.46 3.93 -0.25
CA ALA A 115 3.02 3.99 -1.65
C ALA A 115 2.48 5.37 -2.02
N GLY A 116 1.67 5.96 -1.14
CA GLY A 116 1.09 7.29 -1.34
C GLY A 116 2.15 8.38 -1.47
N MET A 117 3.20 8.36 -0.64
CA MET A 117 4.26 9.34 -0.75
C MET A 117 5.09 9.18 -2.03
N ILE A 118 5.38 7.94 -2.45
CA ILE A 118 6.05 7.67 -3.73
C ILE A 118 5.22 8.22 -4.89
N ASP A 119 3.91 7.96 -4.91
CA ASP A 119 3.01 8.43 -5.96
C ASP A 119 2.82 9.96 -5.95
N ILE A 120 2.86 10.60 -4.77
CA ILE A 120 2.88 12.07 -4.66
C ILE A 120 4.14 12.64 -5.30
N MET A 121 5.33 12.08 -5.00
CA MET A 121 6.59 12.54 -5.58
C MET A 121 6.64 12.30 -7.10
N HIS A 122 6.15 11.16 -7.56
CA HIS A 122 5.99 10.88 -9.00
C HIS A 122 5.05 11.90 -9.67
N GLY A 123 3.88 12.14 -9.08
CA GLY A 123 2.92 13.13 -9.56
C GLY A 123 3.47 14.54 -9.58
N LEU A 124 4.29 14.91 -8.58
CA LEU A 124 5.01 16.18 -8.56
C LEU A 124 5.98 16.28 -9.75
N GLY A 125 6.76 15.23 -10.02
CA GLY A 125 7.65 15.17 -11.18
C GLY A 125 6.90 15.41 -12.50
N LEU A 126 5.78 14.71 -12.71
CA LEU A 126 4.92 14.89 -13.89
C LEU A 126 4.34 16.31 -13.97
N ARG A 127 3.87 16.86 -12.84
CA ARG A 127 3.29 18.20 -12.79
C ARG A 127 4.32 19.27 -13.14
N LEU A 128 5.52 19.19 -12.58
CA LEU A 128 6.60 20.16 -12.84
C LEU A 128 7.09 20.05 -14.30
N LEU A 129 7.19 18.85 -14.85
CA LEU A 129 7.47 18.65 -16.27
C LEU A 129 6.43 19.31 -17.16
N ALA A 130 5.13 19.14 -16.86
CA ALA A 130 4.04 19.77 -17.61
C ALA A 130 4.06 21.31 -17.52
N LEU A 131 4.68 21.88 -16.48
CA LEU A 131 4.92 23.31 -16.33
C LEU A 131 6.21 23.78 -17.00
N GLY A 132 6.94 22.89 -17.69
CA GLY A 132 8.17 23.21 -18.42
C GLY A 132 9.45 23.11 -17.58
N HIS A 133 9.40 22.48 -16.41
CA HIS A 133 10.56 22.33 -15.53
C HIS A 133 11.15 20.93 -15.59
N HIS A 134 12.44 20.84 -15.89
CA HIS A 134 13.21 19.63 -15.66
C HIS A 134 13.61 19.57 -14.18
N THR A 135 13.17 18.54 -13.45
CA THR A 135 13.46 18.39 -12.02
C THR A 135 13.82 16.94 -11.67
N PRO A 136 14.61 16.70 -10.61
CA PRO A 136 14.99 15.34 -10.19
C PRO A 136 13.79 14.40 -9.97
N PHE A 137 12.65 14.92 -9.53
CA PHE A 137 11.42 14.15 -9.30
C PHE A 137 10.90 13.42 -10.56
N MET A 138 11.29 13.85 -11.77
CA MET A 138 10.90 13.19 -13.01
C MET A 138 11.38 11.74 -13.12
N HIS A 139 12.43 11.38 -12.38
CA HIS A 139 13.01 10.03 -12.40
C HIS A 139 12.33 9.06 -11.43
N ILE A 140 11.45 9.56 -10.55
CA ILE A 140 10.65 8.72 -9.66
C ILE A 140 9.49 8.14 -10.46
N GLY A 141 9.47 6.82 -10.61
CA GLY A 141 8.30 6.08 -11.13
C GLY A 141 7.18 5.95 -10.09
N PRO A 142 5.95 5.59 -10.51
CA PRO A 142 4.85 5.29 -9.59
C PRO A 142 5.17 4.06 -8.73
N ALA A 143 4.56 3.96 -7.56
CA ALA A 143 4.88 2.96 -6.54
C ALA A 143 4.86 1.51 -7.07
N HIS A 144 3.93 1.20 -7.97
CA HIS A 144 3.77 -0.14 -8.55
C HIS A 144 4.89 -0.54 -9.54
N ASN A 145 5.73 0.39 -9.97
CA ASN A 145 6.89 0.08 -10.82
C ASN A 145 8.04 -0.53 -10.01
N TYR A 146 8.07 -0.36 -8.70
CA TYR A 146 9.10 -0.90 -7.84
C TYR A 146 8.72 -2.30 -7.33
N ARG A 147 9.65 -3.24 -7.40
CA ARG A 147 9.43 -4.61 -6.89
C ARG A 147 9.28 -4.65 -5.36
N ASN A 148 9.89 -3.70 -4.66
CA ASN A 148 9.83 -3.56 -3.21
C ASN A 148 10.13 -2.10 -2.81
N SER A 149 9.84 -1.76 -1.55
CA SER A 149 10.05 -0.41 -1.01
C SER A 149 11.53 0.00 -0.96
N GLY A 150 12.46 -0.95 -0.88
CA GLY A 150 13.90 -0.65 -0.90
C GLY A 150 14.34 -0.04 -2.23
N MET A 151 13.85 -0.58 -3.36
CA MET A 151 14.13 0.00 -4.68
C MET A 151 13.52 1.40 -4.83
N ALA A 152 12.31 1.61 -4.32
CA ALA A 152 11.67 2.92 -4.33
C ALA A 152 12.47 3.95 -3.51
N LYS A 153 12.89 3.56 -2.28
CA LYS A 153 13.76 4.39 -1.43
C LYS A 153 15.06 4.76 -2.13
N GLN A 154 15.67 3.83 -2.87
CA GLN A 154 16.90 4.15 -3.60
C GLN A 154 16.67 5.22 -4.68
N ALA A 155 15.62 5.11 -5.49
CA ALA A 155 15.29 6.13 -6.49
C ALA A 155 15.04 7.52 -5.86
N ILE A 156 14.44 7.55 -4.68
CA ILE A 156 14.21 8.79 -3.92
C ILE A 156 15.52 9.34 -3.35
N ARG A 157 16.44 8.49 -2.87
CA ARG A 157 17.78 8.94 -2.45
C ARG A 157 18.55 9.55 -3.61
N ASP A 158 18.49 8.94 -4.78
CA ASP A 158 19.14 9.45 -5.99
C ASP A 158 18.55 10.84 -6.36
N THR A 159 17.22 10.98 -6.29
CA THR A 159 16.53 12.27 -6.41
C THR A 159 17.01 13.28 -5.35
N GLY A 160 17.15 12.84 -4.11
CA GLY A 160 17.63 13.65 -2.99
C GLY A 160 19.06 14.14 -3.18
N TYR A 161 19.93 13.31 -3.75
CA TYR A 161 21.30 13.69 -4.08
C TYR A 161 21.35 14.82 -5.11
N GLU A 162 20.55 14.73 -6.18
CA GLU A 162 20.44 15.81 -7.17
C GLU A 162 19.87 17.11 -6.58
N ILE A 163 18.88 17.00 -5.70
CA ILE A 163 18.35 18.16 -4.95
C ILE A 163 19.47 18.81 -4.14
N ALA A 164 20.25 18.04 -3.39
CA ALA A 164 21.37 18.55 -2.58
C ALA A 164 22.46 19.23 -3.42
N LEU A 165 22.66 18.80 -4.67
CA LEU A 165 23.55 19.44 -5.65
C LEU A 165 22.95 20.70 -6.31
N ALA A 166 21.83 21.21 -5.80
CA ALA A 166 21.13 22.39 -6.31
C ALA A 166 20.60 22.23 -7.75
N MET A 167 20.27 21.00 -8.18
CA MET A 167 19.71 20.72 -9.50
C MET A 167 18.21 21.05 -9.62
N MET A 168 17.60 21.57 -8.55
CA MET A 168 16.25 22.13 -8.60
C MET A 168 16.23 23.51 -9.26
N PRO A 169 15.32 23.78 -10.22
CA PRO A 169 15.19 25.11 -10.82
C PRO A 169 14.81 26.17 -9.78
N ARG A 170 15.51 27.31 -9.80
CA ARG A 170 15.24 28.44 -8.87
C ARG A 170 13.82 28.98 -8.99
N SER A 171 13.19 28.85 -10.14
CA SER A 171 11.81 29.27 -10.39
C SER A 171 10.76 28.51 -9.58
N ILE A 172 11.09 27.31 -9.07
CA ILE A 172 10.19 26.52 -8.21
C ILE A 172 10.21 27.04 -6.78
N GLY A 173 11.33 27.61 -6.34
CA GLY A 173 11.55 27.98 -4.95
C GLY A 173 11.59 26.75 -4.01
N PRO A 174 11.54 27.00 -2.69
CA PRO A 174 11.53 25.96 -1.66
C PRO A 174 10.27 25.09 -1.74
N LEU A 175 10.45 23.76 -1.64
CA LEU A 175 9.33 22.81 -1.64
C LEU A 175 8.98 22.38 -0.22
N THR A 176 7.69 22.41 0.12
CA THR A 176 7.16 21.97 1.41
C THR A 176 6.15 20.83 1.23
N PHE A 177 6.32 19.77 2.02
CA PHE A 177 5.39 18.65 2.13
C PHE A 177 4.67 18.75 3.48
N ILE A 178 3.35 18.63 3.48
CA ILE A 178 2.55 18.77 4.70
C ILE A 178 1.96 17.42 5.09
N PHE A 179 2.25 16.97 6.31
CA PHE A 179 1.73 15.72 6.86
C PHE A 179 0.59 16.00 7.83
N THR A 180 -0.64 15.71 7.43
CA THR A 180 -1.81 15.86 8.30
C THR A 180 -2.09 14.56 9.06
N GLY A 181 -1.68 14.48 10.32
CA GLY A 181 -1.92 13.36 11.23
C GLY A 181 -0.65 12.59 11.61
N SER A 182 -0.74 11.74 12.63
CA SER A 182 0.41 11.04 13.26
C SER A 182 0.31 9.51 13.23
N GLY A 183 -0.73 8.96 12.61
CA GLY A 183 -0.95 7.51 12.53
C GLY A 183 -0.03 6.80 11.54
N ASN A 184 -0.21 5.48 11.41
CA ASN A 184 0.63 4.59 10.58
C ASN A 184 0.81 5.07 9.12
N VAL A 185 -0.22 5.68 8.52
CA VAL A 185 -0.14 6.24 7.16
C VAL A 185 0.85 7.40 7.10
N SER A 186 0.74 8.36 8.03
CA SER A 186 1.67 9.49 8.09
C SER A 186 3.10 9.03 8.34
N GLN A 187 3.29 8.09 9.28
CA GLN A 187 4.61 7.50 9.56
C GLN A 187 5.21 6.84 8.30
N GLY A 188 4.41 6.04 7.58
CA GLY A 188 4.86 5.42 6.33
C GLY A 188 5.20 6.43 5.22
N ALA A 189 4.49 7.55 5.14
CA ALA A 189 4.81 8.62 4.20
C ALA A 189 6.11 9.34 4.60
N GLN A 190 6.29 9.61 5.89
CA GLN A 190 7.51 10.23 6.43
C GLN A 190 8.74 9.34 6.22
N GLU A 191 8.62 8.01 6.31
CA GLU A 191 9.71 7.08 6.00
C GLU A 191 10.28 7.19 4.58
N ILE A 192 9.48 7.72 3.65
CA ILE A 192 9.84 7.94 2.25
C ILE A 192 10.35 9.37 2.07
N PHE A 193 9.68 10.35 2.68
CA PHE A 193 10.12 11.74 2.72
C PHE A 193 11.54 11.90 3.29
N GLN A 194 11.85 11.19 4.37
CA GLN A 194 13.14 11.25 5.06
C GLN A 194 14.32 10.70 4.24
N GLU A 195 14.06 10.10 3.07
CA GLU A 195 15.10 9.69 2.13
C GLU A 195 15.59 10.86 1.25
N LEU A 196 14.89 12.01 1.27
CA LEU A 196 15.34 13.28 0.67
C LEU A 196 16.22 14.08 1.65
N PRO A 197 17.00 15.07 1.20
CA PRO A 197 17.54 16.09 2.09
C PRO A 197 16.38 16.92 2.65
N TYR A 198 16.10 16.81 3.95
CA TYR A 198 14.92 17.44 4.55
C TYR A 198 15.24 18.33 5.76
N GLU A 199 14.29 19.21 6.08
CA GLU A 199 14.23 19.98 7.32
C GLU A 199 12.77 20.05 7.80
N TYR A 200 12.50 19.62 9.03
CA TYR A 200 11.19 19.80 9.64
C TYR A 200 11.04 21.22 10.18
N VAL A 201 9.91 21.85 9.89
CA VAL A 201 9.63 23.24 10.30
C VAL A 201 8.27 23.36 10.98
N ASP A 202 8.17 24.27 11.95
CA ASP A 202 6.88 24.62 12.53
C ASP A 202 6.00 25.37 11.51
N VAL A 203 4.68 25.18 11.58
CA VAL A 203 3.71 25.85 10.69
C VAL A 203 3.87 27.38 10.70
N LYS A 204 4.21 27.97 11.84
CA LYS A 204 4.44 29.43 12.00
C LYS A 204 5.63 29.94 11.17
N ASP A 205 6.58 29.06 10.82
CA ASP A 205 7.80 29.41 10.10
C ASP A 205 7.68 29.17 8.59
N LEU A 206 6.55 28.65 8.09
CA LEU A 206 6.32 28.44 6.65
C LEU A 206 6.46 29.73 5.83
N GLY A 207 6.02 30.87 6.37
CA GLY A 207 6.21 32.17 5.71
C GLY A 207 7.69 32.54 5.52
N LYS A 208 8.55 32.15 6.48
CA LYS A 208 10.01 32.33 6.36
C LYS A 208 10.59 31.37 5.34
N VAL A 209 10.16 30.11 5.33
CA VAL A 209 10.59 29.12 4.33
C VAL A 209 10.25 29.57 2.92
N ALA A 210 9.06 30.13 2.68
CA ALA A 210 8.67 30.62 1.37
C ALA A 210 9.58 31.76 0.84
N GLN A 211 10.16 32.57 1.73
CA GLN A 211 10.99 33.71 1.36
C GLN A 211 12.50 33.40 1.35
N LEU A 212 12.96 32.58 2.31
CA LEU A 212 14.38 32.38 2.63
C LEU A 212 14.82 30.91 2.56
N GLY A 213 13.89 30.00 2.25
CA GLY A 213 14.18 28.58 2.15
C GLY A 213 15.21 28.28 1.06
N GLN A 214 15.94 27.19 1.24
CA GLN A 214 16.92 26.70 0.30
C GLN A 214 16.26 25.72 -0.68
N THR A 215 16.74 25.69 -1.92
CA THR A 215 16.31 24.71 -2.93
C THR A 215 17.14 23.43 -2.92
N THR A 216 18.12 23.33 -2.02
CA THR A 216 19.00 22.16 -1.82
C THR A 216 18.43 21.14 -0.83
N LYS A 217 17.23 21.39 -0.32
CA LYS A 217 16.48 20.52 0.59
C LYS A 217 14.98 20.71 0.40
N VAL A 218 14.20 19.82 0.97
CA VAL A 218 12.74 19.93 1.08
C VAL A 218 12.34 20.18 2.53
N TYR A 219 11.17 20.77 2.73
CA TYR A 219 10.64 21.12 4.04
C TYR A 219 9.46 20.22 4.38
N GLY A 220 9.35 19.81 5.64
CA GLY A 220 8.31 18.90 6.15
C GLY A 220 7.61 19.41 7.39
#